data_AF-A0A952EWH7-F1
#
_entry.id   AF-A0A952EWH7-F1
#
_cell.length_a   1.000
_cell.length_b   1.000
_cell.length_c   1.000
_cell.angle_alpha   90.00
_cell.angle_beta   90.00
_cell.angle_gamma   90.00
#
_symmetry.space_group_name_H-M   'P 1'
#
loop_
_entity.id
_entity.type
_entity.pdbx_description
1 polymer ?
#
loop_
_entity_poly.entity_id
_entity_poly.type
_entity_poly.pdbx_seq_one_letter_code
_entity_poly.pdbx_strand_id
1 'polypeptide(L)'
;MDLEYQTILDIARDNLAVGRSVVLDAPFGRFFPDPDFLDHAAERHCWPADVESVVVLVDVDGATAPERVRVRGYARDLSKLADWDSFWENAQANECRWICDHRMVLDNRADGIGGAAITALLAQI
;
A
#
# COMPACT_ATOMS: atom_id res chain seq x y z
N MET A 1 4.17 -14.60 -9.49
CA MET A 1 4.57 -13.52 -8.57
C MET A 1 6.09 -13.43 -8.59
N ASP A 2 6.66 -12.23 -8.72
CA ASP A 2 8.11 -12.05 -8.82
C ASP A 2 8.79 -12.38 -7.48
N LEU A 3 10.11 -12.64 -7.52
CA LEU A 3 10.89 -13.06 -6.36
C LEU A 3 10.85 -12.03 -5.23
N GLU A 4 10.83 -10.74 -5.56
CA GLU A 4 10.78 -9.64 -4.60
C GLU A 4 9.49 -9.69 -3.77
N TYR A 5 8.34 -9.96 -4.40
CA TYR A 5 7.07 -10.06 -3.69
C TYR A 5 6.96 -11.34 -2.87
N GLN A 6 7.45 -12.46 -3.40
CA GLN A 6 7.51 -13.69 -2.62
C GLN A 6 8.36 -13.49 -1.34
N THR A 7 9.52 -12.84 -1.50
CA THR A 7 10.44 -12.57 -0.39
C THR A 7 9.80 -11.70 0.70
N ILE A 8 9.14 -10.59 0.34
CA ILE A 8 8.53 -9.71 1.37
C ILE A 8 7.35 -10.40 2.09
N LEU A 9 6.56 -11.21 1.39
CA LEU A 9 5.43 -11.95 1.98
C LEU A 9 5.91 -13.12 2.86
N ASP A 10 7.04 -13.73 2.50
CA ASP A 10 7.73 -14.73 3.31
C ASP A 10 8.35 -14.12 4.58
N ILE A 11 8.94 -12.93 4.48
CA ILE A 11 9.43 -12.19 5.66
C ILE A 11 8.26 -11.76 6.56
N ALA A 12 7.10 -11.42 5.97
CA ALA A 12 5.90 -11.12 6.74
C ALA A 12 5.47 -12.33 7.56
N ARG A 13 5.38 -13.53 6.93
CA ARG A 13 5.11 -14.78 7.65
C ARG A 13 6.03 -14.94 8.85
N ASP A 14 7.34 -14.81 8.65
CA ASP A 14 8.32 -15.09 9.72
C ASP A 14 8.15 -14.14 10.92
N ASN A 15 7.73 -12.89 10.68
CA ASN A 15 7.41 -11.94 11.75
C ASN A 15 6.06 -12.23 12.42
N LEU A 16 5.03 -12.54 11.63
CA LEU A 16 3.71 -12.89 12.14
C LEU A 16 3.77 -14.16 13.00
N ALA A 17 4.57 -15.16 12.61
CA ALA A 17 4.77 -16.41 13.34
C ALA A 17 5.36 -16.23 14.74
N VAL A 18 6.02 -15.10 15.00
CA VAL A 18 6.56 -14.74 16.34
C VAL A 18 5.74 -13.64 17.02
N GLY A 19 4.49 -13.43 16.56
CA GLY A 19 3.53 -12.50 17.16
C GLY A 19 3.83 -11.03 16.92
N ARG A 20 4.56 -10.68 15.85
CA ARG A 20 4.83 -9.28 15.46
C ARG A 20 3.90 -8.84 14.34
N SER A 21 3.27 -7.69 14.51
CA SER A 21 2.57 -6.99 13.42
C SER A 21 3.56 -6.58 12.32
N VAL A 22 3.09 -6.60 11.06
CA VAL A 22 3.90 -6.28 9.88
C VAL A 22 3.22 -5.17 9.09
N VAL A 23 4.02 -4.21 8.62
CA VAL A 23 3.58 -3.22 7.63
C VAL A 23 4.28 -3.51 6.31
N LEU A 24 3.49 -3.75 5.26
CA LEU A 24 3.99 -3.98 3.91
C LEU A 24 3.84 -2.70 3.08
N ASP A 25 4.94 -2.00 2.84
CA ASP A 25 5.01 -0.85 1.93
C ASP A 25 5.79 -1.24 0.66
N ALA A 26 5.06 -1.61 -0.38
CA ALA A 26 5.62 -2.04 -1.68
C ALA A 26 4.63 -1.67 -2.81
N PRO A 27 5.08 -1.62 -4.08
CA PRO A 27 4.23 -1.19 -5.20
C PRO A 27 3.22 -2.27 -5.64
N PHE A 28 2.29 -2.62 -4.77
CA PHE A 28 1.27 -3.65 -4.99
C PHE A 28 0.22 -3.31 -6.06
N GLY A 29 0.31 -2.15 -6.73
CA GLY A 29 -0.70 -1.68 -7.67
C GLY A 29 -1.14 -2.72 -8.70
N ARG A 30 -0.24 -3.57 -9.22
CA ARG A 30 -0.62 -4.62 -10.19
C ARG A 30 -1.55 -5.71 -9.64
N PHE A 31 -1.66 -5.84 -8.33
CA PHE A 31 -2.49 -6.84 -7.65
C PHE A 31 -3.81 -6.25 -7.16
N PHE A 32 -3.98 -4.93 -7.22
CA PHE A 32 -5.20 -4.24 -6.80
C PHE A 32 -6.50 -4.78 -7.42
N PRO A 33 -6.53 -5.23 -8.71
CA PRO A 33 -7.75 -5.77 -9.29
C PRO A 33 -8.23 -7.11 -8.73
N ASP A 34 -7.37 -7.86 -8.03
CA ASP A 34 -7.68 -9.18 -7.45
C ASP A 34 -8.26 -9.02 -6.04
N PRO A 35 -9.59 -9.18 -5.85
CA PRO A 35 -10.21 -8.97 -4.54
C PRO A 35 -9.71 -9.94 -3.48
N ASP A 36 -9.31 -11.16 -3.86
CA ASP A 36 -8.92 -12.23 -2.94
C ASP A 36 -7.40 -12.28 -2.72
N PHE A 37 -6.67 -11.24 -3.16
CA PHE A 37 -5.21 -11.21 -3.12
C PHE A 37 -4.63 -11.47 -1.71
N LEU A 38 -5.24 -10.87 -0.67
CA LEU A 38 -4.76 -11.00 0.70
C LEU A 38 -4.96 -12.43 1.24
N ASP A 39 -6.12 -13.03 1.00
CA ASP A 39 -6.40 -14.42 1.37
C ASP A 39 -5.44 -15.37 0.64
N HIS A 40 -5.28 -15.21 -0.67
CA HIS A 40 -4.32 -15.98 -1.46
C HIS A 40 -2.88 -15.81 -0.95
N ALA A 41 -2.48 -14.60 -0.53
CA ALA A 41 -1.16 -14.34 0.01
C ALA A 41 -0.98 -15.04 1.37
N ALA A 42 -1.95 -14.92 2.27
CA ALA A 42 -1.93 -15.56 3.58
C ALA A 42 -1.85 -17.09 3.46
N GLU A 43 -2.67 -17.70 2.61
CA GLU A 43 -2.65 -19.14 2.35
C GLU A 43 -1.33 -19.60 1.74
N ARG A 44 -0.89 -18.95 0.65
CA ARG A 44 0.32 -19.33 -0.09
C ARG A 44 1.59 -19.20 0.75
N HIS A 45 1.66 -18.17 1.59
CA HIS A 45 2.81 -17.88 2.43
C HIS A 45 2.65 -18.42 3.84
N CYS A 46 1.61 -19.20 4.13
CA CYS A 46 1.33 -19.84 5.41
C CYS A 46 1.35 -18.85 6.60
N TRP A 47 0.66 -17.71 6.45
CA TRP A 47 0.47 -16.79 7.57
C TRP A 47 -0.39 -17.45 8.66
N PRO A 48 -0.20 -17.09 9.94
CA PRO A 48 -1.08 -17.56 11.01
C PRO A 48 -2.56 -17.23 10.73
N ALA A 49 -3.46 -18.12 11.13
CA ALA A 49 -4.89 -18.01 10.82
C ALA A 49 -5.61 -16.87 11.57
N ASP A 50 -5.00 -16.31 12.60
CA ASP A 50 -5.50 -15.22 13.43
C ASP A 50 -4.95 -13.83 13.02
N VAL A 51 -4.33 -13.74 11.84
CA VAL A 51 -3.84 -12.46 11.31
C VAL A 51 -4.98 -11.64 10.75
N GLU A 52 -5.18 -10.45 11.31
CA GLU A 52 -6.09 -9.44 10.78
C GLU A 52 -5.40 -8.58 9.72
N SER A 53 -6.13 -8.28 8.66
CA SER A 53 -5.68 -7.50 7.51
C SER A 53 -6.18 -6.06 7.56
N VAL A 54 -5.25 -5.11 7.48
CA VAL A 54 -5.55 -3.68 7.44
C VAL A 54 -5.00 -3.07 6.15
N VAL A 55 -5.89 -2.53 5.31
CA VAL A 55 -5.52 -1.82 4.08
C VAL A 55 -5.57 -0.32 4.32
N VAL A 56 -4.40 0.32 4.24
CA VAL A 56 -4.22 1.77 4.30
C VAL A 56 -4.00 2.31 2.90
N LEU A 57 -5.00 2.97 2.32
CA LEU A 57 -4.89 3.66 1.04
C LEU A 57 -4.37 5.07 1.26
N VAL A 58 -3.19 5.38 0.74
CA VAL A 58 -2.57 6.71 0.86
C VAL A 58 -2.90 7.51 -0.39
N ASP A 59 -3.78 8.51 -0.25
CA ASP A 59 -4.27 9.35 -1.34
C ASP A 59 -3.46 10.64 -1.47
N VAL A 60 -3.27 11.10 -2.69
CA VAL A 60 -2.59 12.37 -2.99
C VAL A 60 -3.07 12.89 -4.35
N ASP A 61 -3.17 14.21 -4.50
CA ASP A 61 -3.63 14.79 -5.75
C ASP A 61 -2.52 14.84 -6.84
N GLY A 62 -2.98 15.01 -8.08
CA GLY A 62 -2.12 15.09 -9.26
C GLY A 62 -1.30 16.38 -9.36
N ALA A 63 -1.48 17.34 -8.44
CA ALA A 63 -0.67 18.56 -8.37
C ALA A 63 0.52 18.38 -7.40
N THR A 64 0.29 17.71 -6.28
CA THR A 64 1.26 17.47 -5.20
C THR A 64 2.19 16.30 -5.52
N ALA A 65 1.64 15.21 -6.06
CA ALA A 65 2.42 14.02 -6.42
C ALA A 65 3.58 14.30 -7.40
N PRO A 66 3.40 14.99 -8.54
CA PRO A 66 4.52 15.22 -9.46
C PRO A 66 5.59 16.09 -8.85
N GLU A 67 5.21 17.08 -8.03
CA GLU A 67 6.18 17.95 -7.36
C GLU A 67 7.08 17.17 -6.42
N ARG A 68 6.51 16.28 -5.58
CA ARG A 68 7.29 15.40 -4.70
C ARG A 68 8.18 14.43 -5.50
N VAL A 69 7.70 13.93 -6.64
CA VAL A 69 8.49 13.06 -7.52
C VAL A 69 9.65 13.82 -8.17
N ARG A 70 9.46 15.09 -8.57
CA ARG A 70 10.55 15.94 -9.07
C ARG A 70 11.57 16.23 -7.97
N VAL A 71 11.13 16.63 -6.78
CA VAL A 71 11.99 17.00 -5.65
C VAL A 71 12.88 15.84 -5.21
N ARG A 72 12.36 14.59 -5.17
CA ARG A 72 13.18 13.43 -4.78
C ARG A 72 14.25 13.05 -5.81
N GLY A 73 14.13 13.47 -7.07
CA GLY A 73 15.21 13.43 -8.06
C GLY A 73 15.71 12.04 -8.49
N TYR A 74 14.91 10.98 -8.37
CA TYR A 74 15.36 9.63 -8.72
C TYR A 74 15.34 9.39 -10.24
N ALA A 75 16.44 8.84 -10.77
CA ALA A 75 16.57 8.54 -12.20
C ALA A 75 15.45 7.63 -12.75
N ARG A 76 14.94 6.70 -11.91
CA ARG A 76 13.84 5.80 -12.27
C ARG A 76 12.49 6.49 -12.52
N ASP A 77 12.34 7.74 -12.09
CA ASP A 77 11.11 8.50 -12.27
C ASP A 77 11.12 9.38 -13.53
N LEU A 78 12.25 9.47 -14.23
CA LEU A 78 12.38 10.31 -15.43
C LEU A 78 11.36 9.95 -16.52
N SER A 79 11.09 8.66 -16.71
CA SER A 79 10.09 8.21 -17.69
C SER A 79 8.66 8.63 -17.31
N LYS A 80 8.31 8.58 -16.01
CA LYS A 80 7.00 9.02 -15.50
C LYS A 80 6.84 10.53 -15.61
N LEU A 81 7.91 11.28 -15.36
CA LEU A 81 7.89 12.74 -15.43
C LEU A 81 7.84 13.26 -16.87
N ALA A 82 8.34 12.49 -17.84
CA ALA A 82 8.28 12.84 -19.26
C ALA A 82 6.86 12.78 -19.84
N ASP A 83 5.99 11.94 -19.27
CA ASP A 83 4.57 11.80 -19.63
C ASP A 83 3.72 11.60 -18.36
N TRP A 84 3.64 12.68 -17.57
CA TRP A 84 2.99 12.64 -16.26
C TRP A 84 1.50 12.36 -16.36
N ASP A 85 0.81 12.99 -17.32
CA ASP A 85 -0.65 12.91 -17.43
C ASP A 85 -1.07 11.46 -17.73
N SER A 86 -0.41 10.79 -18.68
CA SER A 86 -0.70 9.37 -18.96
C SER A 86 -0.36 8.46 -17.77
N PHE A 87 0.78 8.69 -17.12
CA PHE A 87 1.15 7.93 -15.92
C PHE A 87 0.10 8.08 -14.81
N TRP A 88 -0.37 9.31 -14.59
CA TRP A 88 -1.30 9.67 -13.52
C TRP A 88 -2.72 9.15 -13.79
N GLU A 89 -3.21 9.23 -15.02
CA GLU A 89 -4.49 8.63 -15.43
C GLU A 89 -4.51 7.12 -15.19
N ASN A 90 -3.44 6.42 -15.58
CA ASN A 90 -3.31 4.98 -15.33
C ASN A 90 -3.25 4.65 -13.83
N ALA A 91 -2.54 5.46 -13.04
CA ALA A 91 -2.45 5.27 -11.60
C ALA A 91 -3.82 5.46 -10.92
N GLN A 92 -4.60 6.47 -11.31
CA GLN A 92 -5.93 6.73 -10.75
C GLN A 92 -6.97 5.68 -11.16
N ALA A 93 -6.89 5.15 -12.38
CA ALA A 93 -7.79 4.11 -12.84
C ALA A 93 -7.59 2.76 -12.12
N ASN A 94 -6.45 2.60 -11.44
CA ASN A 94 -6.08 1.36 -10.78
C ASN A 94 -6.64 1.29 -9.35
N GLU A 95 -7.89 0.84 -9.24
CA GLU A 95 -8.62 0.70 -7.97
C GLU A 95 -8.22 -0.55 -7.18
N CYS A 96 -7.93 -0.38 -5.88
CA CYS A 96 -7.68 -1.50 -4.95
C CYS A 96 -8.99 -2.17 -4.51
N ARG A 97 -9.22 -3.39 -5.01
CA ARG A 97 -10.42 -4.20 -4.77
C ARG A 97 -10.29 -5.23 -3.64
N TRP A 98 -9.14 -5.27 -2.96
CA TRP A 98 -8.86 -6.26 -1.92
C TRP A 98 -9.94 -6.31 -0.84
N ILE A 99 -10.41 -7.51 -0.53
CA ILE A 99 -11.20 -7.77 0.66
C ILE A 99 -10.24 -7.81 1.85
N CYS A 100 -10.62 -7.14 2.94
CA CYS A 100 -9.81 -7.02 4.15
C CYS A 100 -10.71 -6.76 5.36
N ASP A 101 -10.18 -7.01 6.56
CA ASP A 101 -10.92 -6.81 7.82
C ASP A 101 -11.15 -5.32 8.08
N HIS A 102 -10.12 -4.50 7.86
CA HIS A 102 -10.20 -3.06 8.06
C HIS A 102 -9.63 -2.29 6.86
N ARG A 103 -10.29 -1.19 6.52
CA ARG A 103 -9.88 -0.31 5.42
C ARG A 103 -9.95 1.15 5.85
N MET A 104 -8.93 1.92 5.49
CA MET A 104 -8.87 3.36 5.70
C MET A 104 -8.22 4.07 4.52
N VAL A 105 -8.60 5.33 4.32
CA VAL A 105 -7.98 6.23 3.35
C VAL A 105 -7.32 7.37 4.12
N LEU A 106 -6.04 7.59 3.86
CA LEU A 106 -5.26 8.69 4.44
C LEU A 106 -4.90 9.69 3.37
N ASP A 107 -5.33 10.93 3.59
CA ASP A 107 -4.96 12.07 2.76
C ASP A 107 -3.52 12.50 3.04
N ASN A 108 -2.65 12.34 2.05
CA ASN A 108 -1.23 12.67 2.12
C ASN A 108 -0.91 14.09 1.60
N ARG A 109 -1.91 14.96 1.43
CA ARG A 109 -1.71 16.37 1.06
C ARG A 109 -1.33 17.24 2.26
N ALA A 110 -1.76 16.88 3.47
CA ALA A 110 -1.51 17.66 4.68
C ALA A 110 -0.07 17.51 5.20
N ASP A 111 0.38 18.46 6.03
CA ASP A 111 1.70 18.44 6.70
C ASP A 111 1.84 17.37 7.80
N GLY A 112 0.87 16.46 7.90
CA GLY A 112 0.79 15.38 8.87
C GLY A 112 -0.55 15.33 9.59
N ILE A 113 -0.79 14.21 10.28
CA ILE A 113 -1.95 14.01 11.14
C ILE A 113 -1.54 14.11 12.62
N GLY A 114 -2.31 14.84 13.41
CA GLY A 114 -2.06 14.97 14.85
C GLY A 114 -2.38 13.66 15.59
N GLY A 115 -1.77 13.45 16.76
CA GLY A 115 -1.94 12.22 17.54
C GLY A 115 -3.39 11.87 17.88
N ALA A 116 -4.24 12.88 18.16
CA ALA A 116 -5.66 12.65 18.41
C ALA A 116 -6.41 12.09 17.19
N ALA A 117 -6.04 12.53 15.97
CA ALA A 117 -6.61 12.01 14.74
C ALA A 117 -6.15 10.56 14.49
N ILE A 118 -4.87 10.24 14.78
CA ILE A 118 -4.36 8.87 14.73
C ILE A 118 -5.14 7.97 15.69
N THR A 119 -5.31 8.37 16.95
CA THR A 119 -6.06 7.57 17.93
C THR A 119 -7.50 7.34 17.49
N ALA A 120 -8.17 8.36 16.94
CA ALA A 120 -9.53 8.23 16.44
C ALA A 120 -9.64 7.28 15.24
N LEU A 121 -8.60 7.21 14.41
CA LEU A 121 -8.50 6.30 13.27
C LEU A 121 -8.27 4.85 13.74
N LEU A 122 -7.35 4.67 14.70
CA LEU A 122 -7.03 3.36 15.27
C LEU A 122 -8.19 2.76 16.06
N ALA A 123 -9.07 3.58 16.65
CA ALA A 123 -10.25 3.09 17.36
C ALA A 123 -11.33 2.46 16.45
N GLN A 124 -11.13 2.50 15.12
CA GLN A 124 -12.00 1.89 14.11
C GLN A 124 -11.46 0.55 13.60
N ILE A 125 -10.31 0.14 14.13
CA ILE A 125 -9.64 -1.14 13.92
C ILE A 125 -9.79 -1.93 15.22
#